data_AF-A0A6B3RSI3-F1
#
_entry.id   AF-A0A6B3RSI3-F1
#
_cell.length_a   1.000
_cell.length_b   1.000
_cell.length_c   1.000
_cell.angle_alpha   90.00
_cell.angle_beta   90.00
_cell.angle_gamma   90.00
#
_symmetry.space_group_name_H-M   'P 1'
#
loop_
_entity.id
_entity.type
_entity.pdbx_description
1 polymer ?
#
loop_
_entity_poly.entity_id
_entity_poly.type
_entity_poly.pdbx_seq_one_letter_code
_entity_poly.pdbx_strand_id
1 'polypeptide(L)'
;MNGPGREDILVFIERRTGRRLTTAEQADVLPALDLDGAAADAFLDAFAAEFRVDLTGLEPRFHSRDEARVRRPGWPFAPPLLFGVRLPLSVTTLAQAAQTGRWPLVYPALTVAPSRQWLNAPLLLIGLPLLAAAAVAVVRFL
;
A
#
# COMPACT_ATOMS: atom_id res chain seq x y z
N MET A 1 10.09 -22.97 -23.30
CA MET A 1 9.75 -23.86 -22.17
C MET A 1 8.58 -23.23 -21.46
N ASN A 2 7.47 -23.95 -21.32
CA ASN A 2 6.29 -23.44 -20.64
C ASN A 2 6.61 -23.44 -19.13
N GLY A 3 6.99 -22.28 -18.59
CA GLY A 3 7.20 -22.12 -17.14
C GLY A 3 5.88 -22.32 -16.36
N PRO A 4 5.93 -22.20 -15.02
CA PRO A 4 4.78 -22.41 -14.15
C PRO A 4 3.57 -21.61 -14.62
N GLY A 5 2.46 -22.29 -14.85
CA GLY A 5 1.21 -21.71 -15.31
C GLY A 5 0.38 -21.13 -14.17
N ARG A 6 -0.78 -20.60 -14.50
CA ARG A 6 -1.76 -20.13 -13.50
C ARG A 6 -2.17 -21.23 -12.52
N GLU A 7 -2.32 -22.46 -13.01
CA GLU A 7 -2.74 -23.60 -12.18
C GLU A 7 -1.70 -23.91 -11.11
N ASP A 8 -0.41 -23.86 -11.44
CA ASP A 8 0.68 -24.06 -10.48
C ASP A 8 0.64 -23.00 -9.36
N ILE A 9 0.30 -21.75 -9.71
CA ILE A 9 0.12 -20.68 -8.73
C ILE A 9 -1.07 -20.94 -7.82
N LEU A 10 -2.19 -21.41 -8.36
CA LEU A 10 -3.38 -21.73 -7.56
C LEU A 10 -3.08 -22.90 -6.60
N VAL A 11 -2.40 -23.94 -7.06
CA VAL A 11 -1.96 -25.06 -6.23
C VAL A 11 -1.00 -24.58 -5.13
N PHE A 12 -0.05 -23.70 -5.44
CA PHE A 12 0.83 -23.09 -4.44
C PHE A 12 0.04 -22.32 -3.37
N ILE A 13 -0.90 -21.47 -3.78
CA ILE A 13 -1.75 -20.70 -2.86
C ILE A 13 -2.57 -21.65 -1.97
N GLU A 14 -3.22 -22.64 -2.56
CA GLU A 14 -4.06 -23.61 -1.86
C GLU A 14 -3.23 -24.42 -0.84
N ARG A 15 -2.06 -24.90 -1.24
CA ARG A 15 -1.13 -25.63 -0.36
C ARG A 15 -0.64 -24.78 0.82
N ARG A 16 -0.38 -23.50 0.59
CA ARG A 16 0.23 -22.62 1.61
C ARG A 16 -0.79 -22.00 2.56
N THR A 17 -2.01 -21.77 2.09
CA THR A 17 -3.06 -21.09 2.86
C THR A 17 -4.21 -22.00 3.26
N GLY A 18 -4.25 -23.22 2.71
CA GLY A 18 -5.37 -24.15 2.87
C GLY A 18 -6.64 -23.69 2.16
N ARG A 19 -6.58 -22.64 1.33
CA ARG A 19 -7.76 -22.01 0.74
C ARG A 19 -7.67 -21.96 -0.78
N ARG A 20 -8.73 -22.42 -1.44
CA ARG A 20 -8.92 -22.24 -2.87
C ARG A 20 -9.57 -20.89 -3.16
N LEU A 21 -8.98 -20.12 -4.06
CA LEU A 21 -9.51 -18.82 -4.47
C LEU A 21 -10.60 -18.96 -5.53
N THR A 22 -11.68 -18.21 -5.38
CA THR A 22 -12.68 -17.99 -6.43
C THR A 22 -12.10 -17.16 -7.57
N THR A 23 -12.74 -17.19 -8.74
CA THR A 23 -12.31 -16.40 -9.92
C THR A 23 -12.19 -14.90 -9.61
N ALA A 24 -13.08 -14.36 -8.77
CA ALA A 24 -13.03 -12.96 -8.37
C ALA A 24 -11.82 -12.65 -7.46
N GLU A 25 -11.53 -13.53 -6.52
CA GLU A 25 -10.39 -13.39 -5.60
C GLU A 25 -9.03 -13.52 -6.30
N GLN A 26 -8.96 -14.25 -7.42
CA GLN A 26 -7.73 -14.36 -8.22
C GLN A 26 -7.28 -13.03 -8.83
N ALA A 27 -8.15 -12.02 -8.89
CA ALA A 27 -7.79 -10.69 -9.33
C ALA A 27 -6.87 -9.99 -8.31
N ASP A 28 -6.96 -10.35 -7.02
CA ASP A 28 -6.19 -9.71 -5.96
C ASP A 28 -6.00 -10.64 -4.74
N VAL A 29 -4.89 -11.36 -4.77
CA VAL A 29 -4.59 -12.51 -3.92
C VAL A 29 -4.36 -12.11 -2.46
N LEU A 30 -3.60 -11.04 -2.21
CA LEU A 30 -3.27 -10.62 -0.85
C LEU A 30 -4.52 -10.27 -0.02
N PRO A 31 -5.41 -9.35 -0.46
CA PRO A 31 -6.61 -9.00 0.29
C PRO A 31 -7.61 -10.15 0.34
N ALA A 32 -7.66 -10.99 -0.69
CA ALA A 32 -8.48 -12.19 -0.64
C ALA A 32 -8.04 -13.06 0.53
N LEU A 33 -6.75 -13.34 0.66
CA LEU A 33 -6.17 -14.19 1.71
C LEU A 33 -5.98 -13.49 3.06
N ASP A 34 -6.40 -12.22 3.16
CA ASP A 34 -6.17 -11.35 4.32
C ASP A 34 -4.68 -11.25 4.73
N LEU A 35 -3.80 -11.22 3.71
CA LEU A 35 -2.37 -11.04 3.88
C LEU A 35 -2.02 -9.56 3.76
N ASP A 36 -1.38 -9.02 4.80
CA ASP A 36 -0.80 -7.68 4.79
C ASP A 36 0.52 -7.63 5.59
N GLY A 37 1.31 -6.58 5.37
CA GLY A 37 2.61 -6.37 6.01
C GLY A 37 3.49 -7.63 5.98
N ALA A 38 4.00 -8.05 7.15
CA ALA A 38 4.91 -9.19 7.27
C ALA A 38 4.32 -10.51 6.74
N ALA A 39 3.00 -10.70 6.79
CA ALA A 39 2.36 -11.91 6.26
C ALA A 39 2.37 -11.92 4.72
N ALA A 40 2.19 -10.75 4.10
CA ALA A 40 2.32 -10.60 2.65
C ALA A 40 3.78 -10.79 2.20
N ASP A 41 4.74 -10.22 2.94
CA ASP A 41 6.18 -10.41 2.65
C ASP A 41 6.57 -11.89 2.73
N ALA A 42 6.20 -12.59 3.82
CA ALA A 42 6.47 -14.01 3.99
C ALA A 42 5.79 -14.91 2.95
N PHE A 43 4.67 -14.46 2.38
CA PHE A 43 4.03 -15.13 1.25
C PHE A 43 4.83 -14.94 -0.05
N LEU A 44 5.25 -13.71 -0.34
CA LEU A 44 6.02 -13.37 -1.54
C LEU A 44 7.42 -13.99 -1.53
N ASP A 45 8.09 -14.03 -0.39
CA ASP A 45 9.39 -14.70 -0.23
C ASP A 45 9.30 -16.20 -0.54
N ALA A 46 8.23 -16.84 -0.07
CA ALA A 46 8.02 -18.26 -0.35
C ALA A 46 7.63 -18.52 -1.79
N PHE A 47 6.84 -17.63 -2.40
CA PHE A 47 6.56 -17.66 -3.82
C PHE A 47 7.86 -17.54 -4.64
N ALA A 48 8.73 -16.60 -4.29
CA ALA A 48 10.02 -16.40 -4.92
C ALA A 48 10.93 -17.62 -4.78
N ALA A 49 10.97 -18.23 -3.60
CA ALA A 49 11.75 -19.44 -3.35
C ALA A 49 11.24 -20.65 -4.17
N GLU A 50 9.92 -20.86 -4.21
CA GLU A 50 9.31 -21.99 -4.93
C GLU A 50 9.54 -21.90 -6.44
N PHE A 51 9.28 -20.72 -7.02
CA PHE A 51 9.29 -20.52 -8.47
C PHE A 51 10.58 -19.86 -8.98
N ARG A 52 11.57 -19.67 -8.11
CA ARG A 52 12.86 -19.02 -8.40
C ARG A 52 12.68 -17.66 -9.06
N VAL A 53 11.78 -16.85 -8.52
CA VAL A 53 11.47 -15.51 -9.03
C VAL A 53 12.36 -14.49 -8.35
N ASP A 54 13.04 -13.68 -9.15
CA ASP A 54 13.70 -12.47 -8.69
C ASP A 54 12.65 -11.37 -8.44
N LEU A 55 12.46 -11.04 -7.16
CA LEU A 55 11.57 -9.97 -6.72
C LEU A 55 12.26 -8.59 -6.71
N THR A 56 13.46 -8.45 -7.26
CA THR A 56 14.12 -7.15 -7.38
C THR A 56 13.20 -6.17 -8.11
N GLY A 57 12.89 -5.05 -7.44
CA GLY A 57 11.97 -4.03 -7.96
C GLY A 57 10.52 -4.19 -7.52
N LEU A 58 10.16 -5.26 -6.81
CA LEU A 58 8.90 -5.36 -6.07
C LEU A 58 8.81 -4.22 -5.05
N GLU A 59 7.66 -3.56 -5.02
CA GLU A 59 7.44 -2.39 -4.18
C GLU A 59 6.19 -2.63 -3.29
N PRO A 60 6.38 -3.18 -2.07
CA PRO A 60 5.29 -3.68 -1.22
C PRO A 60 4.22 -2.63 -0.90
N ARG A 61 4.60 -1.35 -0.79
CA ARG A 61 3.70 -0.22 -0.53
C ARG A 61 2.54 -0.09 -1.53
N PHE A 62 2.72 -0.53 -2.78
CA PHE A 62 1.65 -0.50 -3.78
C PHE A 62 0.64 -1.64 -3.61
N HIS A 63 0.97 -2.67 -2.81
CA HIS A 63 0.15 -3.88 -2.65
C HIS A 63 -0.50 -3.99 -1.26
N SER A 64 0.10 -3.35 -0.24
CA SER A 64 -0.41 -3.29 1.15
C SER A 64 -1.72 -2.49 1.29
N ARG A 65 -2.55 -2.82 2.29
CA ARG A 65 -3.76 -2.01 2.62
C ARG A 65 -3.41 -0.86 3.58
N ASP A 66 -2.42 -1.04 4.43
CA ASP A 66 -2.14 -0.13 5.55
C ASP A 66 -1.34 1.13 5.21
N GLU A 67 -0.46 1.12 4.19
CA GLU A 67 0.38 2.29 3.91
C GLU A 67 -0.40 3.52 3.43
N ALA A 68 -1.60 3.31 2.86
CA ALA A 68 -2.51 4.41 2.51
C ALA A 68 -3.15 5.08 3.74
N ARG A 69 -3.24 4.39 4.89
CA ARG A 69 -3.84 4.91 6.14
C ARG A 69 -2.81 5.50 7.10
N VAL A 70 -1.61 4.91 7.20
CA VAL A 70 -0.67 5.18 8.30
C VAL A 70 0.03 6.54 8.21
N ARG A 71 -0.03 7.26 7.08
CA ARG A 71 0.64 8.57 6.93
C ARG A 71 -0.29 9.76 6.72
N ARG A 72 -1.36 9.89 7.53
CA ARG A 72 -2.03 11.19 7.72
C ARG A 72 -1.49 12.02 8.92
N PRO A 73 -0.19 12.34 9.07
CA PRO A 73 0.22 13.35 10.03
C PRO A 73 0.11 14.71 9.35
N GLY A 74 -1.03 15.39 9.51
CA GLY A 74 -1.13 16.76 9.00
C GLY A 74 -2.52 17.34 9.17
N TRP A 75 -2.82 17.72 10.40
CA TRP A 75 -3.82 18.73 10.65
C TRP A 75 -3.12 20.10 10.65
N PRO A 76 -3.68 21.18 10.06
CA PRO A 76 -4.93 21.25 9.30
C PRO A 76 -4.78 21.02 7.77
N PHE A 77 -3.56 21.07 7.22
CA PHE A 77 -3.27 20.65 5.84
C PHE A 77 -2.37 19.43 5.82
N ALA A 78 -2.94 18.31 5.35
CA ALA A 78 -2.22 17.06 5.22
C ALA A 78 -1.02 17.25 4.26
N PRO A 79 0.16 16.67 4.57
CA PRO A 79 1.17 16.48 3.53
C PRO A 79 0.49 15.74 2.37
N PRO A 80 0.81 16.08 1.11
CA PRO A 80 0.23 15.37 0.00
C PRO A 80 0.78 13.96 0.06
N LEU A 81 0.02 13.07 0.68
CA LEU A 81 0.24 11.65 0.59
C LEU A 81 0.27 11.33 -0.89
N LEU A 82 1.40 10.76 -1.31
CA LEU A 82 1.55 10.14 -2.61
C LEU A 82 0.36 9.22 -2.83
N PHE A 83 -0.60 9.68 -3.63
CA PHE A 83 -1.71 8.88 -4.12
C PHE A 83 -1.12 7.83 -5.06
N GLY A 84 -0.62 6.73 -4.50
CA GLY A 84 -0.36 5.52 -5.25
C GLY A 84 -1.63 4.71 -5.24
N VAL A 85 -2.31 4.60 -6.37
CA VAL A 85 -3.38 3.62 -6.55
C VAL A 85 -2.84 2.26 -6.12
N ARG A 86 -3.50 1.62 -5.15
CA ARG A 86 -3.14 0.26 -4.76
C ARG A 86 -3.23 -0.63 -6.00
N LEU A 87 -2.14 -1.29 -6.35
CA LEU A 87 -2.07 -2.23 -7.45
C LEU A 87 -2.52 -3.59 -6.94
N PRO A 88 -3.50 -4.25 -7.60
CA PRO A 88 -3.92 -5.57 -7.19
C PRO A 88 -2.86 -6.61 -7.57
N LEU A 89 -2.62 -7.57 -6.68
CA LEU A 89 -1.71 -8.69 -6.93
C LEU A 89 -2.50 -9.87 -7.49
N SER A 90 -2.60 -9.97 -8.82
CA SER A 90 -3.37 -11.06 -9.45
C SER A 90 -2.57 -12.36 -9.61
N VAL A 91 -3.28 -13.49 -9.70
CA VAL A 91 -2.69 -14.79 -10.06
C VAL A 91 -1.99 -14.72 -11.42
N THR A 92 -2.49 -13.91 -12.35
CA THR A 92 -1.85 -13.69 -13.66
C THR A 92 -0.45 -13.09 -13.49
N THR A 93 -0.33 -12.09 -12.60
CA THR A 93 0.94 -11.40 -12.35
C THR A 93 1.96 -12.36 -11.74
N LEU A 94 1.54 -13.18 -10.78
CA LEU A 94 2.37 -14.23 -10.19
C LEU A 94 2.78 -15.28 -11.23
N ALA A 95 1.86 -15.73 -12.07
CA ALA A 95 2.17 -16.69 -13.14
C ALA A 95 3.16 -16.10 -14.15
N GLN A 96 2.99 -14.85 -14.55
CA GLN A 96 3.92 -14.16 -15.43
C GLN A 96 5.31 -14.06 -14.78
N ALA A 97 5.37 -13.66 -13.49
CA ALA A 97 6.63 -13.58 -12.75
C ALA A 97 7.33 -14.93 -12.65
N ALA A 98 6.58 -16.01 -12.42
CA ALA A 98 7.10 -17.38 -12.40
C ALA A 98 7.61 -17.85 -13.76
N GLN A 99 6.96 -17.45 -14.85
CA GLN A 99 7.38 -17.79 -16.22
C GLN A 99 8.63 -17.04 -16.65
N THR A 100 8.76 -15.77 -16.27
CA THR A 100 9.92 -14.92 -16.61
C THR A 100 11.07 -15.05 -15.61
N GLY A 101 10.82 -15.62 -14.44
CA GLY A 101 11.75 -15.66 -13.31
C GLY A 101 12.03 -14.28 -12.71
N ARG A 102 11.24 -13.25 -13.03
CA ARG A 102 11.47 -11.85 -12.64
C ARG A 102 10.16 -11.12 -12.40
N TRP A 103 10.18 -10.19 -11.45
CA TRP A 103 9.03 -9.33 -11.17
C TRP A 103 8.61 -8.50 -12.41
N PRO A 104 7.35 -8.61 -12.88
CA PRO A 104 6.96 -8.04 -14.17
C PRO A 104 6.43 -6.60 -14.09
N LEU A 105 6.16 -6.07 -12.90
CA LEU A 105 5.52 -4.76 -12.75
C LEU A 105 6.54 -3.63 -12.73
N VAL A 106 6.20 -2.54 -13.44
CA VAL A 106 6.89 -1.26 -13.35
C VAL A 106 6.00 -0.31 -12.56
N TYR A 107 6.53 0.19 -11.45
CA TYR A 107 5.79 1.08 -10.56
C TYR A 107 5.91 2.54 -11.02
N PRO A 108 4.85 3.34 -10.83
CA PRO A 108 4.90 4.75 -11.16
C PRO A 108 5.94 5.48 -10.29
N ALA A 109 6.69 6.40 -10.91
CA ALA A 109 7.59 7.27 -10.19
C ALA A 109 6.79 8.14 -9.22
N LEU A 110 7.09 8.01 -7.93
CA LEU A 110 6.46 8.82 -6.89
C LEU A 110 7.09 10.21 -6.93
N THR A 111 6.36 11.18 -7.50
CA THR A 111 6.77 12.59 -7.43
C THR A 111 6.31 13.15 -6.10
N VAL A 112 7.23 13.73 -5.32
CA VAL A 112 6.88 14.47 -4.12
C VAL A 112 5.95 15.60 -4.53
N ALA A 113 4.67 15.46 -4.21
CA ALA A 113 3.73 16.53 -4.47
C ALA A 113 4.15 17.74 -3.62
N PRO A 114 4.13 18.96 -4.18
CA PRO A 114 4.59 20.15 -3.48
C PRO A 114 3.75 20.34 -2.21
N SER A 115 4.39 20.20 -1.05
CA SER A 115 3.73 20.38 0.24
C SER A 115 3.37 21.86 0.41
N ARG A 116 2.07 22.18 0.47
CA ARG A 116 1.59 23.53 0.80
C ARG A 116 1.53 23.77 2.31
N GLN A 117 2.43 23.16 3.08
CA GLN A 117 2.48 23.29 4.54
C GLN A 117 2.69 24.74 4.99
N TRP A 118 3.25 25.60 4.14
CA TRP A 118 3.32 27.05 4.37
C TRP A 118 1.94 27.71 4.56
N LEU A 119 0.86 27.11 4.05
CA LEU A 119 -0.52 27.58 4.29
C LEU A 119 -0.98 27.36 5.75
N ASN A 120 -0.29 26.52 6.54
CA ASN A 120 -0.55 26.40 7.97
C ASN A 120 -0.04 27.62 8.77
N ALA A 121 0.92 28.37 8.23
CA ALA A 121 1.54 29.52 8.91
C ALA A 121 0.52 30.60 9.32
N PRO A 122 -0.38 31.10 8.44
CA PRO A 122 -1.40 32.07 8.86
C PRO A 122 -2.38 31.48 9.88
N LEU A 123 -2.69 30.18 9.82
CA LEU A 123 -3.61 29.54 10.76
C LEU A 123 -3.01 29.48 12.18
N LEU A 124 -1.70 29.24 12.29
CA LEU A 124 -0.98 29.32 13.56
C LEU A 124 -0.77 30.77 14.01
N LEU A 125 -0.35 31.66 13.11
CA LEU A 125 -0.01 33.05 13.45
C LEU A 125 -1.23 33.93 13.74
N ILE A 126 -2.39 33.64 13.17
CA ILE A 126 -3.62 34.42 13.34
C ILE A 126 -4.63 33.68 14.23
N GLY A 127 -4.76 32.36 14.05
CA GLY A 127 -5.74 31.54 14.78
C GLY A 127 -5.43 31.39 16.27
N LEU A 128 -4.16 31.16 16.65
CA LEU A 128 -3.77 31.03 18.07
C LEU A 128 -4.00 32.33 18.87
N PRO A 129 -3.59 33.52 18.37
CA PRO A 129 -3.87 34.77 19.08
C PRO A 129 -5.35 35.08 19.22
N LEU A 130 -6.16 34.81 18.18
CA LEU A 130 -7.61 35.02 18.24
C LEU A 130 -8.28 34.10 19.27
N LEU A 131 -7.88 32.82 19.32
CA LEU A 131 -8.36 31.88 20.33
C LEU A 131 -7.95 32.30 21.75
N ALA A 132 -6.71 32.74 21.93
CA ALA A 132 -6.23 33.26 23.21
C ALA A 132 -7.03 34.51 23.65
N ALA A 133 -7.25 35.45 22.73
CA ALA A 133 -8.04 36.65 23.00
C ALA A 133 -9.51 36.31 23.36
N ALA A 134 -10.13 35.36 22.66
CA ALA A 134 -11.48 34.90 22.95
C ALA A 134 -11.58 34.21 24.32
N ALA A 135 -10.62 33.35 24.67
CA ALA A 135 -10.56 32.70 25.98
C ALA A 135 -10.42 33.72 27.12
N VAL A 136 -9.53 34.72 26.94
CA VAL A 136 -9.35 35.81 27.90
C VAL A 136 -10.62 36.65 28.05
N ALA A 137 -11.34 36.90 26.96
CA ALA A 137 -12.62 37.62 27.01
C ALA A 137 -13.68 36.83 27.79
N VAL A 138 -13.83 35.53 27.53
CA VAL A 138 -14.80 34.67 28.24
C VAL A 138 -14.50 34.60 29.74
N VAL A 139 -13.24 34.43 30.14
CA VAL A 139 -12.83 34.40 31.56
C VAL A 139 -13.12 35.74 32.26
N ARG A 140 -13.04 36.87 31.54
CA ARG A 140 -13.34 38.19 32.10
C ARG A 140 -14.84 38.51 32.21
N PHE A 141 -15.69 37.75 31.50
CA PHE A 141 -17.14 37.93 31.50
C PHE A 141 -17.88 36.97 32.45
N LEU A 142 -17.19 35.96 33.00
CA LEU A 142 -17.66 35.03 34.04
C LEU A 142 -17.25 35.53 35.43
#